data_AF-A0A818B7L1-F1
#
_entry.id   AF-A0A818B7L1-F1
#
_cell.length_a   1.000
_cell.length_b   1.000
_cell.length_c   1.000
_cell.angle_alpha   90.00
_cell.angle_beta   90.00
_cell.angle_gamma   90.00
#
_symmetry.space_group_name_H-M   'P 1'
#
loop_
_entity.id
_entity.type
_entity.pdbx_description
1 polymer ?
#
loop_
_entity_poly.entity_id
_entity_poly.type
_entity_poly.pdbx_seq_one_letter_code
_entity_poly.pdbx_strand_id
1 'polypeptide(L)'
;MFDANEWEILITSSLPFLNIFKFKFGCHRTYEDFVVLNFKQFQTDFWVKQHQWCTQILFEKFLLYTHTVPYLSNIFKLELNSRKSSNELVNVSSIFDKVTNLTLSHEQITDKCLYRFPNLISLKIVILEQEIIDSSISKYLKMIVNLSNLKHLDISQYQRLILSGELLIILKESSQLSSLTINPKDLILLFSDNELCEYLNKMIKKLNMYKHDHSLFDDLNEMKIFCRIFSNIEQVKCSINQPERILFLLCRL
;
A
#
# COMPACT_ATOMS: atom_id res chain seq x y z
N MET A 1 -20.78 -18.82 12.19
CA MET A 1 -20.51 -17.98 13.37
C MET A 1 -19.12 -18.36 13.87
N PHE A 2 -18.33 -17.42 14.40
CA PHE A 2 -16.90 -17.60 14.62
C PHE A 2 -16.65 -18.36 15.92
N ASP A 3 -16.45 -19.67 15.84
CA ASP A 3 -16.09 -20.49 17.01
C ASP A 3 -14.66 -21.00 16.84
N ALA A 4 -13.72 -20.44 17.61
CA ALA A 4 -12.32 -20.86 17.50
C ALA A 4 -12.11 -22.26 18.06
N ASN A 5 -12.95 -22.71 19.00
CA ASN A 5 -12.86 -24.05 19.57
C ASN A 5 -13.25 -25.11 18.53
N GLU A 6 -14.29 -24.86 17.73
CA GLU A 6 -14.66 -25.76 16.63
C GLU A 6 -13.52 -25.88 15.61
N TRP A 7 -12.87 -24.77 15.26
CA TRP A 7 -11.70 -24.79 14.39
C TRP A 7 -10.51 -25.54 15.00
N GLU A 8 -10.23 -25.34 16.30
CA GLU A 8 -9.18 -26.04 17.02
C GLU A 8 -9.44 -27.57 17.04
N ILE A 9 -10.68 -27.99 17.32
CA ILE A 9 -11.10 -29.40 17.27
C ILE A 9 -10.92 -29.97 15.86
N LEU A 10 -11.38 -29.26 14.83
CA LEU A 10 -11.26 -29.70 13.44
C LEU A 10 -9.79 -29.86 13.04
N ILE A 11 -8.95 -28.87 13.35
CA ILE A 11 -7.52 -28.89 13.01
C ILE A 11 -6.83 -30.04 13.73
N THR A 12 -7.06 -30.19 15.03
CA THR A 12 -6.42 -31.24 15.85
C THR A 12 -6.87 -32.64 15.44
N SER A 13 -8.16 -32.82 15.12
CA SER A 13 -8.72 -34.13 14.78
C SER A 13 -8.44 -34.57 13.35
N SER A 14 -8.46 -33.63 12.41
CA SER A 14 -8.56 -33.94 10.97
C SER A 14 -7.38 -33.42 10.15
N LEU A 15 -6.61 -32.46 10.67
CA LEU A 15 -5.53 -31.79 9.93
C LEU A 15 -4.21 -31.76 10.74
N PRO A 16 -3.69 -32.91 11.21
CA PRO A 16 -2.55 -32.96 12.13
C PRO A 16 -1.24 -32.41 11.55
N PHE A 17 -1.14 -32.26 10.23
CA PHE A 17 0.04 -31.72 9.54
C PHE A 17 -0.15 -30.28 9.06
N LEU A 18 -1.23 -29.60 9.47
CA LEU A 18 -1.49 -28.22 9.08
C LEU A 18 -0.54 -27.26 9.80
N ASN A 19 0.50 -26.83 9.08
CA ASN A 19 1.50 -25.89 9.61
C ASN A 19 1.11 -24.42 9.38
N ILE A 20 0.28 -24.15 8.37
CA ILE A 20 -0.13 -22.81 7.98
C ILE A 20 -1.64 -22.79 7.88
N PHE A 21 -2.28 -22.11 8.83
CA PHE A 21 -3.69 -21.80 8.76
C PHE A 21 -3.86 -20.30 8.61
N LYS A 22 -4.54 -19.88 7.55
CA LYS A 22 -4.75 -18.47 7.24
C LYS A 22 -6.21 -18.24 6.90
N PHE A 23 -6.82 -17.22 7.50
CA PHE A 23 -8.23 -16.92 7.29
C PHE A 23 -8.51 -15.41 7.30
N LYS A 24 -9.64 -15.04 6.70
CA LYS A 24 -10.29 -13.74 6.85
C LYS A 24 -11.79 -13.97 6.89
N PHE A 25 -12.40 -13.59 7.98
CA PHE A 25 -13.84 -13.69 8.17
C PHE A 25 -14.38 -12.29 8.44
N GLY A 26 -15.45 -11.90 7.73
CA GLY A 26 -16.04 -10.57 7.82
C GLY A 26 -17.50 -10.61 8.24
N CYS A 27 -17.93 -9.59 8.99
CA CYS A 27 -19.35 -9.35 9.26
C CYS A 27 -19.65 -7.86 9.41
N HIS A 28 -20.92 -7.51 9.56
CA HIS A 28 -21.36 -6.13 9.72
C HIS A 28 -21.02 -5.59 11.12
N ARG A 29 -20.66 -4.29 11.21
CA ARG A 29 -20.25 -3.62 12.47
C ARG A 29 -21.29 -3.66 13.58
N THR A 30 -22.57 -3.88 13.26
CA THR A 30 -23.63 -4.09 14.26
C THR A 30 -23.37 -5.28 15.19
N TYR A 31 -22.42 -6.15 14.85
CA TYR A 31 -21.99 -7.29 15.67
C TYR A 31 -20.64 -7.05 16.37
N GLU A 32 -20.18 -5.80 16.50
CA GLU A 32 -18.87 -5.47 17.11
C GLU A 32 -18.66 -6.11 18.48
N ASP A 33 -19.56 -5.88 19.43
CA ASP A 33 -19.44 -6.42 20.79
C ASP A 33 -19.30 -7.95 20.78
N PHE A 34 -20.15 -8.61 19.97
CA PHE A 34 -20.12 -10.06 19.83
C PHE A 34 -18.79 -10.55 19.26
N VAL A 35 -18.24 -9.88 18.24
CA VAL A 35 -16.97 -10.32 17.63
C VAL A 35 -15.79 -10.02 18.54
N VAL A 36 -15.75 -8.87 19.21
CA VAL A 36 -14.69 -8.55 20.17
C VAL A 36 -14.66 -9.57 21.31
N LEU A 37 -15.82 -9.97 21.81
CA LEU A 37 -15.93 -10.94 22.89
C LEU A 37 -15.47 -12.33 22.45
N ASN A 38 -15.85 -12.78 21.25
CA ASN A 38 -15.44 -14.08 20.71
C ASN A 38 -14.00 -14.11 20.18
N PHE A 39 -13.43 -12.96 19.82
CA PHE A 39 -12.05 -12.88 19.34
C PHE A 39 -11.03 -13.37 20.38
N LYS A 40 -11.36 -13.26 21.68
CA LYS A 40 -10.52 -13.80 22.76
C LYS A 40 -10.26 -15.31 22.61
N GLN A 41 -11.15 -16.04 21.95
CA GLN A 41 -10.98 -17.48 21.72
C GLN A 41 -9.81 -17.78 20.77
N PHE A 42 -9.41 -16.84 19.90
CA PHE A 42 -8.22 -16.98 19.05
C PHE A 42 -6.91 -16.59 19.75
N GLN A 43 -6.95 -16.34 21.07
CA GLN A 43 -5.78 -15.93 21.86
C GLN A 43 -5.28 -17.03 22.81
N THR A 44 -5.75 -18.27 22.67
CA THR A 44 -5.28 -19.41 23.51
C THR A 44 -3.86 -19.85 23.13
N ASP A 45 -3.25 -20.67 23.99
CA ASP A 45 -1.92 -21.25 23.75
C ASP A 45 -1.84 -22.06 22.46
N PHE A 46 -2.93 -22.72 22.05
CA PHE A 46 -3.03 -23.42 20.76
C PHE A 46 -2.75 -22.47 19.59
N TRP A 47 -3.51 -21.39 19.48
CA TRP A 47 -3.37 -20.41 18.40
C TRP A 47 -2.03 -19.68 18.45
N VAL A 48 -1.58 -19.30 19.65
CA VAL A 48 -0.53 -18.29 19.81
C VAL A 48 0.84 -18.92 20.03
N LYS A 49 0.96 -19.89 20.93
CA LYS A 49 2.25 -20.47 21.32
C LYS A 49 2.60 -21.68 20.45
N GLN A 50 1.64 -22.59 20.28
CA GLN A 50 1.87 -23.84 19.55
C GLN A 50 1.98 -23.59 18.05
N HIS A 51 1.01 -22.87 17.48
CA HIS A 51 0.95 -22.65 16.04
C HIS A 51 1.45 -21.28 15.57
N GLN A 52 1.57 -20.30 16.48
CA GLN A 52 1.98 -18.93 16.14
C GLN A 52 1.10 -18.26 15.08
N TRP A 53 -0.16 -18.69 14.98
CA TRP A 53 -1.17 -18.11 14.10
C TRP A 53 -1.74 -16.85 14.75
N CYS A 54 -0.98 -15.76 14.65
CA CYS A 54 -1.38 -14.46 15.16
C CYS A 54 -2.67 -14.01 14.48
N THR A 55 -3.63 -13.48 15.24
CA THR A 55 -4.89 -12.97 14.71
C THR A 55 -5.10 -11.49 15.07
N GLN A 56 -5.86 -10.76 14.27
CA GLN A 56 -6.24 -9.37 14.51
C GLN A 56 -7.70 -9.14 14.10
N ILE A 57 -8.36 -8.19 14.79
CA ILE A 57 -9.60 -7.58 14.33
C ILE A 57 -9.28 -6.30 13.54
N LEU A 58 -9.91 -6.13 12.40
CA LEU A 58 -9.88 -4.92 11.58
C LEU A 58 -11.30 -4.37 11.45
N PHE A 59 -11.47 -3.06 11.58
CA PHE A 59 -12.75 -2.38 11.41
C PHE A 59 -12.71 -1.51 10.15
N GLU A 60 -13.51 -1.81 9.13
CA GLU A 60 -13.58 -1.10 7.85
C GLU A 60 -14.99 -0.54 7.62
N LYS A 61 -15.19 0.77 7.75
CA LYS A 61 -16.49 1.46 7.53
C LYS A 61 -17.68 0.79 8.24
N PHE A 62 -18.41 -0.10 7.57
CA PHE A 62 -19.58 -0.83 8.08
C PHE A 62 -19.29 -2.33 8.33
N LEU A 63 -18.07 -2.77 8.08
CA LEU A 63 -17.61 -4.13 8.22
C LEU A 63 -16.56 -4.23 9.34
N LEU A 64 -16.46 -5.43 9.89
CA LEU A 64 -15.38 -5.83 10.77
C LEU A 64 -14.84 -7.18 10.28
N TYR A 65 -13.54 -7.41 10.44
CA TYR A 65 -12.89 -8.66 10.03
C TYR A 65 -12.00 -9.22 11.11
N THR A 66 -12.09 -10.52 11.35
CA THR A 66 -11.06 -11.28 12.07
C THR A 66 -10.19 -12.00 11.06
N HIS A 67 -8.87 -11.87 11.17
CA HIS A 67 -7.94 -12.49 10.23
C HIS A 67 -6.60 -12.85 10.86
N THR A 68 -5.87 -13.77 10.23
CA THR A 68 -4.49 -14.12 10.62
C THR A 68 -3.46 -13.12 10.09
N VAL A 69 -2.37 -12.92 10.81
CA VAL A 69 -1.25 -12.04 10.45
C VAL A 69 0.07 -12.82 10.37
N PRO A 70 0.90 -12.62 9.32
CA PRO A 70 0.65 -11.76 8.16
C PRO A 70 -0.54 -12.26 7.36
N TYR A 71 -1.23 -11.31 6.74
CA TYR A 71 -2.46 -11.52 5.98
C TYR A 71 -2.29 -12.64 4.92
N LEU A 72 -3.40 -13.22 4.47
CA LEU A 72 -3.44 -14.27 3.44
C LEU A 72 -2.59 -13.94 2.21
N SER A 73 -2.50 -12.66 1.87
CA SER A 73 -1.70 -12.11 0.77
C SER A 73 -0.49 -11.35 1.30
N ASN A 74 0.59 -11.33 0.50
CA ASN A 74 1.72 -10.41 0.71
C ASN A 74 1.30 -8.93 0.57
N ILE A 75 0.04 -8.67 0.15
CA ILE A 75 -0.63 -7.38 0.09
C ILE A 75 -1.35 -7.12 1.41
N PHE A 76 -0.85 -6.16 2.19
CA PHE A 76 -1.48 -5.66 3.39
C PHE A 76 -2.06 -4.26 3.15
N LYS A 77 -3.26 -3.99 3.64
CA LYS A 77 -3.88 -2.66 3.61
C LYS A 77 -4.09 -2.20 5.04
N LEU A 78 -3.38 -1.15 5.43
CA LEU A 78 -3.60 -0.47 6.70
C LEU A 78 -4.71 0.56 6.45
N GLU A 79 -5.83 0.44 7.16
CA GLU A 79 -7.00 1.31 6.99
C GLU A 79 -7.29 2.14 8.25
N LEU A 80 -7.86 3.32 8.05
CA LEU A 80 -8.18 4.29 9.10
C LEU A 80 -9.06 3.68 10.19
N ASN A 81 -8.83 4.12 11.43
CA ASN A 81 -9.62 3.72 12.61
C ASN A 81 -9.60 2.22 12.92
N SER A 82 -8.51 1.51 12.63
CA SER A 82 -8.30 0.18 13.19
C SER A 82 -8.06 0.30 14.70
N ARG A 83 -9.11 0.18 15.53
CA ARG A 83 -8.92 -0.31 16.90
C ARG A 83 -8.48 -1.76 16.78
N LYS A 84 -7.32 -2.08 17.34
CA LYS A 84 -6.81 -3.45 17.30
C LYS A 84 -6.69 -3.95 18.71
N SER A 85 -7.41 -5.03 19.00
CA SER A 85 -7.02 -5.95 20.05
C SER A 85 -6.05 -6.91 19.37
N SER A 86 -4.76 -6.69 19.54
CA SER A 86 -3.74 -7.69 19.24
C SER A 86 -3.32 -8.37 20.53
N ASN A 87 -2.79 -9.57 20.41
CA ASN A 87 -2.26 -10.26 21.57
C ASN A 87 -1.08 -9.48 22.18
N GLU A 88 -1.10 -9.26 23.49
CA GLU A 88 -0.04 -8.51 24.21
C GLU A 88 1.30 -9.25 24.20
N LEU A 89 1.29 -10.55 23.91
CA LEU A 89 2.47 -11.43 23.89
C LEU A 89 3.23 -11.46 22.56
N VAL A 90 2.70 -10.86 21.50
CA VAL A 90 3.34 -10.90 20.18
C VAL A 90 4.27 -9.70 20.03
N ASN A 91 5.54 -9.95 19.76
CA ASN A 91 6.49 -8.90 19.40
C ASN A 91 6.01 -8.22 18.10
N VAL A 92 5.39 -7.05 18.24
CA VAL A 92 4.74 -6.30 17.15
C VAL A 92 5.73 -6.00 16.01
N SER A 93 7.03 -5.98 16.31
CA SER A 93 8.08 -5.66 15.34
C SER A 93 8.24 -6.69 14.22
N SER A 94 7.98 -7.98 14.45
CA SER A 94 8.20 -9.04 13.44
C SER A 94 6.93 -9.49 12.71
N ILE A 95 5.76 -9.00 13.14
CA ILE A 95 4.45 -9.38 12.60
C ILE A 95 4.36 -9.14 11.08
N PHE A 96 5.04 -8.10 10.59
CA PHE A 96 4.96 -7.65 9.21
C PHE A 96 6.23 -7.92 8.39
N ASP A 97 7.15 -8.73 8.89
CA ASP A 97 8.40 -9.06 8.18
C ASP A 97 8.15 -9.74 6.83
N LYS A 98 7.03 -10.46 6.69
CA LYS A 98 6.65 -11.13 5.44
C LYS A 98 5.82 -10.24 4.50
N VAL A 99 5.46 -9.03 4.91
CA VAL A 99 4.69 -8.10 4.06
C VAL A 99 5.63 -7.44 3.06
N THR A 100 5.41 -7.71 1.78
CA THR A 100 6.17 -7.09 0.68
C THR A 100 5.39 -6.01 -0.06
N ASN A 101 4.06 -6.00 0.08
CA ASN A 101 3.19 -5.05 -0.59
C ASN A 101 2.27 -4.39 0.44
N LEU A 102 2.28 -3.06 0.50
CA LEU A 102 1.56 -2.31 1.52
C LEU A 102 0.73 -1.22 0.86
N THR A 103 -0.53 -1.10 1.30
CA THR A 103 -1.37 0.06 1.04
C THR A 103 -1.54 0.81 2.36
N LEU A 104 -1.12 2.08 2.41
CA LEU A 104 -1.26 2.96 3.57
C LEU A 104 -2.24 4.09 3.25
N SER A 105 -3.11 4.43 4.19
CA SER A 105 -3.79 5.72 4.17
C SER A 105 -2.83 6.82 4.62
N HIS A 106 -2.89 8.00 4.00
CA HIS A 106 -2.09 9.16 4.38
C HIS A 106 -2.16 9.48 5.88
N GLU A 107 -3.34 9.42 6.49
CA GLU A 107 -3.53 9.78 7.91
C GLU A 107 -2.83 8.80 8.87
N GLN A 108 -2.30 7.68 8.36
CA GLN A 108 -1.52 6.71 9.14
C GLN A 108 -0.02 6.96 9.07
N ILE A 109 0.42 7.85 8.19
CA ILE A 109 1.81 8.23 8.03
C ILE A 109 2.10 9.36 9.04
N THR A 110 2.11 8.99 10.32
CA THR A 110 2.32 9.90 11.46
C THR A 110 3.37 9.33 12.41
N ASP A 111 3.87 10.16 13.32
CA ASP A 111 4.77 9.78 14.41
C ASP A 111 4.18 8.74 15.37
N LYS A 112 2.85 8.62 15.41
CA LYS A 112 2.10 7.65 16.22
C LYS A 112 2.00 6.27 15.59
N CYS A 113 2.46 6.07 14.36
CA CYS A 113 2.42 4.76 13.72
C CYS A 113 3.45 3.82 14.36
N LEU A 114 2.97 2.77 15.02
CA LEU A 114 3.81 1.79 15.73
C LEU A 114 4.28 0.62 14.83
N TYR A 115 3.79 0.55 13.60
CA TYR A 115 4.07 -0.57 12.71
C TYR A 115 5.32 -0.34 11.87
N ARG A 116 6.10 -1.41 11.68
CA ARG A 116 7.25 -1.41 10.77
C ARG A 116 7.14 -2.51 9.73
N PHE A 117 7.52 -2.17 8.50
CA PHE A 117 7.49 -3.04 7.34
C PHE A 117 8.90 -3.09 6.71
N PRO A 118 9.83 -3.88 7.28
CA PRO A 118 11.25 -3.82 6.92
C PRO A 118 11.57 -4.37 5.53
N ASN A 119 10.75 -5.30 5.02
CA ASN A 119 10.98 -6.01 3.75
C ASN A 119 10.03 -5.56 2.63
N LEU A 120 9.59 -4.30 2.70
CA LEU A 120 8.62 -3.76 1.74
C LEU A 120 9.24 -3.55 0.36
N ILE A 121 8.55 -4.03 -0.67
CA ILE A 121 8.96 -3.92 -2.08
C ILE A 121 7.99 -3.02 -2.86
N SER A 122 6.72 -2.96 -2.46
CA SER A 122 5.69 -2.16 -3.12
C SER A 122 4.89 -1.37 -2.09
N LEU A 123 4.74 -0.07 -2.32
CA LEU A 123 3.96 0.82 -1.47
C LEU A 123 2.88 1.51 -2.31
N LYS A 124 1.65 1.49 -1.83
CA LYS A 124 0.54 2.31 -2.32
C LYS A 124 0.13 3.28 -1.23
N ILE A 125 0.05 4.57 -1.56
CA ILE A 125 -0.45 5.59 -0.64
C ILE A 125 -1.83 6.03 -1.14
N VAL A 126 -2.82 6.00 -0.26
CA VAL A 126 -4.21 6.36 -0.53
C VAL A 126 -4.57 7.59 0.29
N ILE A 127 -5.25 8.55 -0.34
CA ILE A 127 -5.86 9.70 0.32
C ILE A 127 -7.36 9.57 0.20
N LEU A 128 -8.06 9.69 1.33
CA LEU A 128 -9.51 9.50 1.39
C LEU A 128 -10.27 10.84 1.42
N GLU A 129 -9.62 11.95 1.76
CA GLU A 129 -10.26 13.27 1.88
C GLU A 129 -9.46 14.39 1.17
N GLN A 130 -10.12 15.51 0.84
CA GLN A 130 -9.50 16.67 0.16
C GLN A 130 -8.64 17.51 1.12
N GLU A 131 -7.65 16.88 1.77
CA GLU A 131 -6.75 17.58 2.68
C GLU A 131 -5.45 17.98 1.98
N ILE A 132 -4.91 19.12 2.40
CA ILE A 132 -3.57 19.54 2.02
C ILE A 132 -2.61 18.64 2.79
N ILE A 133 -1.79 17.90 2.06
CA ILE A 133 -0.75 17.05 2.63
C ILE A 133 0.27 17.92 3.37
N ASP A 134 0.52 17.57 4.62
CA ASP A 134 1.59 18.16 5.43
C ASP A 134 2.97 17.81 4.84
N SER A 135 3.90 18.77 4.90
CA SER A 135 5.30 18.70 4.46
C SER A 135 6.18 17.71 5.26
N SER A 136 5.57 16.69 5.86
CA SER A 136 6.21 15.78 6.83
C SER A 136 6.05 14.30 6.47
N ILE A 137 5.37 13.95 5.36
CA ILE A 137 5.11 12.54 4.99
C ILE A 137 6.40 11.74 4.91
N SER A 138 7.39 12.23 4.18
CA SER A 138 8.64 11.51 3.95
C SER A 138 9.36 11.18 5.25
N LYS A 139 9.32 12.08 6.24
CA LYS A 139 9.87 11.86 7.59
C LYS A 139 9.21 10.68 8.29
N TYR A 140 7.88 10.66 8.36
CA TYR A 140 7.16 9.58 9.06
C TYR A 140 7.20 8.28 8.26
N LEU A 141 7.18 8.35 6.93
CA LEU A 141 7.26 7.16 6.09
C LEU A 141 8.56 6.38 6.34
N LYS A 142 9.70 7.07 6.50
CA LYS A 142 10.99 6.45 6.86
C LYS A 142 10.97 5.70 8.21
N MET A 143 10.07 6.07 9.12
CA MET A 143 9.93 5.37 10.40
C MET A 143 9.12 4.07 10.28
N ILE A 144 8.27 3.99 9.26
CA ILE A 144 7.30 2.92 9.03
C ILE A 144 7.86 1.87 8.05
N VAL A 145 8.57 2.31 7.01
CA VAL A 145 9.05 1.46 5.92
C VAL A 145 10.54 1.65 5.67
N ASN A 146 11.23 0.57 5.30
CA ASN A 146 12.58 0.67 4.76
C ASN A 146 12.52 0.99 3.25
N LEU A 147 12.70 2.26 2.90
CA LEU A 147 12.59 2.74 1.52
C LEU A 147 13.64 2.15 0.57
N SER A 148 14.81 1.72 1.07
CA SER A 148 15.90 1.19 0.23
C SER A 148 15.54 -0.09 -0.54
N ASN A 149 14.53 -0.84 -0.07
CA ASN A 149 14.02 -2.05 -0.70
C ASN A 149 12.84 -1.78 -1.66
N LEU A 150 12.32 -0.55 -1.68
CA LEU A 150 11.13 -0.20 -2.42
C LEU A 150 11.42 -0.21 -3.93
N LYS A 151 10.69 -1.04 -4.67
CA LYS A 151 10.78 -1.17 -6.13
C LYS A 151 9.59 -0.56 -6.87
N HIS A 152 8.45 -0.45 -6.19
CA HIS A 152 7.23 0.13 -6.73
C HIS A 152 6.57 1.12 -5.78
N LEU A 153 6.17 2.28 -6.31
CA LEU A 153 5.39 3.30 -5.62
C LEU A 153 4.10 3.60 -6.39
N ASP A 154 2.95 3.47 -5.74
CA ASP A 154 1.63 3.86 -6.26
C ASP A 154 1.08 5.04 -5.46
N ILE A 155 1.01 6.19 -6.10
CA ILE A 155 0.46 7.45 -5.59
C ILE A 155 -0.70 7.94 -6.48
N SER A 156 -1.28 7.06 -7.31
CA SER A 156 -2.33 7.45 -8.27
C SER A 156 -3.64 7.89 -7.66
N GLN A 157 -3.89 7.53 -6.39
CA GLN A 157 -5.05 7.97 -5.63
C GLN A 157 -4.80 9.25 -4.85
N TYR A 158 -3.65 9.92 -5.04
CA TYR A 158 -3.58 11.34 -4.76
C TYR A 158 -4.52 12.06 -5.73
N GLN A 159 -5.50 12.78 -5.22
CA GLN A 159 -6.29 13.70 -6.05
C GLN A 159 -5.79 15.15 -5.96
N ARG A 160 -4.80 15.44 -5.10
CA ARG A 160 -4.06 16.71 -5.02
C ARG A 160 -2.66 16.47 -4.40
N LEU A 161 -1.62 16.78 -5.19
CA LEU A 161 -0.20 17.04 -4.88
C LEU A 161 0.45 16.36 -3.65
N ILE A 162 1.21 15.28 -3.89
CA ILE A 162 2.49 15.15 -3.17
C ILE A 162 3.33 16.35 -3.61
N LEU A 163 3.81 17.13 -2.65
CA LEU A 163 4.76 18.20 -2.94
C LEU A 163 5.98 17.60 -3.65
N SER A 164 6.44 18.22 -4.75
CA SER A 164 7.56 17.68 -5.54
C SER A 164 8.79 17.34 -4.68
N GLY A 165 9.04 18.15 -3.64
CA GLY A 165 10.08 17.91 -2.63
C GLY A 165 9.89 16.61 -1.82
N GLU A 166 8.67 16.28 -1.40
CA GLU A 166 8.39 15.03 -0.66
C GLU A 166 8.63 13.80 -1.55
N LEU A 167 8.18 13.86 -2.80
CA LEU A 167 8.43 12.79 -3.77
C LEU A 167 9.93 12.64 -4.04
N LEU A 168 10.65 13.75 -4.22
CA LEU A 168 12.09 13.74 -4.44
C LEU A 168 12.84 13.08 -3.28
N ILE A 169 12.46 13.36 -2.03
CA ILE A 169 13.03 12.69 -0.85
C ILE A 169 12.77 11.18 -0.91
N ILE A 170 11.56 10.76 -1.25
CA ILE A 170 11.23 9.34 -1.40
C ILE A 170 12.08 8.68 -2.50
N LEU A 171 12.24 9.33 -3.67
CA LEU A 171 13.07 8.81 -4.77
C LEU A 171 14.54 8.66 -4.36
N LYS A 172 15.12 9.68 -3.70
CA LYS A 172 16.52 9.67 -3.24
C LYS A 172 16.83 8.51 -2.29
N GLU A 173 15.87 8.16 -1.44
CA GLU A 173 16.01 7.11 -0.43
C GLU A 173 15.66 5.71 -0.96
N SER A 174 14.92 5.64 -2.08
CA SER A 174 14.46 4.40 -2.67
C SER A 174 15.34 3.98 -3.84
N SER A 175 16.60 3.66 -3.57
CA SER A 175 17.61 3.39 -4.61
C SER A 175 17.26 2.26 -5.60
N GLN A 176 16.35 1.35 -5.24
CA GLN A 176 15.86 0.27 -6.09
C GLN A 176 14.53 0.59 -6.81
N LEU A 177 13.97 1.78 -6.59
CA LEU A 177 12.70 2.17 -7.16
C LEU A 177 12.83 2.29 -8.67
N SER A 178 12.03 1.52 -9.39
CA SER A 178 12.04 1.47 -10.84
C SER A 178 10.65 1.52 -11.45
N SER A 179 9.60 1.54 -10.61
CA SER A 179 8.22 1.58 -11.06
C SER A 179 7.39 2.59 -10.28
N LEU A 180 6.62 3.38 -11.02
CA LEU A 180 5.75 4.42 -10.49
C LEU A 180 4.33 4.27 -11.06
N THR A 181 3.32 4.34 -10.20
CA THR A 181 1.93 4.53 -10.59
C THR A 181 1.47 5.89 -10.09
N ILE A 182 1.02 6.76 -10.99
CA ILE A 182 0.68 8.16 -10.68
C ILE A 182 -0.50 8.63 -11.53
N ASN A 183 -1.29 9.57 -11.00
CA ASN A 183 -2.32 10.23 -11.78
C ASN A 183 -1.66 11.11 -12.87
N PRO A 184 -2.11 11.05 -14.13
CA PRO A 184 -1.55 11.87 -15.20
C PRO A 184 -1.55 13.37 -14.89
N LYS A 185 -2.61 13.87 -14.25
CA LYS A 185 -2.72 15.29 -13.90
C LYS A 185 -1.67 15.70 -12.86
N ASP A 186 -1.47 14.87 -11.85
CA ASP A 186 -0.43 15.14 -10.84
C ASP A 186 0.96 15.06 -11.45
N LEU A 187 1.20 14.13 -12.37
CA LEU A 187 2.49 14.01 -13.06
C LEU A 187 2.86 15.30 -13.82
N ILE A 188 1.89 15.91 -14.52
CA ILE A 188 2.11 17.16 -15.26
C ILE A 188 2.51 18.29 -14.31
N LEU A 189 1.92 18.37 -13.11
CA LEU A 189 2.26 19.38 -12.11
C LEU A 189 3.71 19.29 -11.63
N LEU A 190 4.35 18.12 -11.78
CA LEU A 190 5.74 17.88 -11.38
C LEU A 190 6.76 18.31 -12.46
N PHE A 191 6.32 18.61 -13.69
CA PHE A 191 7.21 18.93 -14.81
C PHE A 191 8.01 20.23 -14.64
N SER A 192 7.60 21.09 -13.71
CA SER A 192 8.33 22.32 -13.37
C SER A 192 9.55 22.08 -12.47
N ASP A 193 9.62 20.93 -11.81
CA ASP A 193 10.72 20.58 -10.90
C ASP A 193 11.81 19.80 -11.67
N ASN A 194 12.84 20.51 -12.11
CA ASN A 194 13.91 19.94 -12.93
C ASN A 194 14.69 18.83 -12.20
N GLU A 195 14.96 18.99 -10.91
CA GLU A 195 15.72 17.99 -10.14
C GLU A 195 14.90 16.70 -10.00
N LEU A 196 13.60 16.82 -9.67
CA LEU A 196 12.70 15.68 -9.63
C LEU A 196 12.61 14.99 -10.99
N CYS A 197 12.51 15.75 -12.08
CA CYS A 197 12.47 15.22 -13.44
C CYS A 197 13.74 14.43 -13.79
N GLU A 198 14.92 14.88 -13.39
CA GLU A 198 16.18 14.14 -13.59
C GLU A 198 16.18 12.81 -12.83
N TYR A 199 15.72 12.81 -11.58
CA TYR A 199 15.58 11.57 -10.79
C TYR A 199 14.56 10.60 -11.41
N LEU A 200 13.40 11.11 -11.85
CA LEU A 200 12.39 10.30 -12.53
C LEU A 200 12.96 9.64 -13.79
N ASN A 201 13.68 10.39 -14.63
CA ASN A 201 14.31 9.86 -15.84
C ASN A 201 15.33 8.76 -15.53
N LYS A 202 16.17 9.00 -14.52
CA LYS A 202 17.23 8.07 -14.13
C LYS A 202 16.68 6.77 -13.56
N MET A 203 15.64 6.84 -12.74
CA MET A 203 15.19 5.73 -11.90
C MET A 203 14.01 4.97 -12.48
N ILE A 204 13.00 5.67 -13.00
CA ILE A 204 11.72 5.03 -13.36
C ILE A 204 11.82 4.39 -14.73
N LYS A 205 11.65 3.06 -14.75
CA LYS A 205 11.60 2.22 -15.96
C LYS A 205 10.19 1.77 -16.32
N LYS A 206 9.29 1.71 -15.34
CA LYS A 206 7.90 1.28 -15.53
C LYS A 206 6.93 2.32 -15.00
N LEU A 207 6.15 2.93 -15.89
CA LEU A 207 5.20 3.99 -15.54
C LEU A 207 3.78 3.53 -15.82
N ASN A 208 2.93 3.57 -14.79
CA ASN A 208 1.51 3.31 -14.91
C ASN A 208 0.72 4.60 -14.65
N MET A 209 -0.13 4.96 -15.59
CA MET A 209 -0.95 6.17 -15.59
C MET A 209 -2.41 5.77 -15.82
N TYR A 210 -3.17 5.62 -14.74
CA TYR A 210 -4.59 5.27 -14.81
C TYR A 210 -5.45 6.51 -14.61
N LYS A 211 -6.43 6.71 -15.49
CA LYS A 211 -7.46 7.74 -15.37
C LYS A 211 -8.75 7.21 -15.99
N HIS A 212 -9.87 7.50 -15.34
CA HIS A 212 -11.16 6.99 -15.76
C HIS A 212 -11.82 7.83 -16.86
N ASP A 213 -11.62 9.16 -16.91
CA ASP A 213 -12.56 10.00 -17.71
C ASP A 213 -11.99 11.17 -18.54
N HIS A 214 -10.68 11.42 -18.58
CA HIS A 214 -10.15 12.49 -19.45
C HIS A 214 -8.82 12.17 -20.12
N SER A 215 -8.56 12.91 -21.19
CA SER A 215 -7.30 12.91 -21.94
C SER A 215 -6.07 13.06 -21.01
N LEU A 216 -4.98 12.37 -21.33
CA LEU A 216 -3.76 12.29 -20.50
C LEU A 216 -3.00 13.61 -20.44
N PHE A 217 -2.89 14.27 -21.58
CA PHE A 217 -2.18 15.53 -21.78
C PHE A 217 -3.18 16.53 -22.36
N ASP A 218 -3.14 17.80 -22.01
CA ASP A 218 -4.06 18.77 -22.60
C ASP A 218 -3.47 19.35 -23.91
N ASP A 219 -2.14 19.37 -24.06
CA ASP A 219 -1.45 19.82 -25.27
C ASP A 219 -0.23 18.96 -25.69
N LEU A 220 0.34 19.28 -26.87
CA LEU A 220 1.53 18.60 -27.41
C LEU A 220 2.84 18.96 -26.70
N ASN A 221 2.90 20.10 -25.99
CA ASN A 221 4.10 20.51 -25.27
C ASN A 221 4.30 19.65 -24.01
N GLU A 222 3.22 19.36 -23.28
CA GLU A 222 3.24 18.42 -22.16
C GLU A 222 3.74 17.04 -22.61
N MET A 223 3.31 16.58 -23.80
CA MET A 223 3.79 15.31 -24.37
C MET A 223 5.29 15.34 -24.71
N LYS A 224 5.81 16.45 -25.22
CA LYS A 224 7.24 16.61 -25.48
C LYS A 224 8.05 16.57 -24.17
N ILE A 225 7.57 17.27 -23.15
CA ILE A 225 8.20 17.28 -21.83
C ILE A 225 8.17 15.87 -21.23
N PHE A 226 7.03 15.18 -21.32
CA PHE A 226 6.89 13.79 -20.90
C PHE A 226 7.93 12.88 -21.58
N CYS A 227 8.05 12.92 -22.90
CA CYS A 227 9.02 12.08 -23.63
C CYS A 227 10.47 12.41 -23.24
N ARG A 228 10.76 13.69 -22.95
CA ARG A 228 12.09 14.10 -22.47
C ARG A 228 12.40 13.51 -21.10
N ILE A 229 11.46 13.64 -20.15
CA ILE A 229 11.61 13.15 -18.77
C ILE A 229 11.69 11.63 -18.76
N PHE A 230 10.84 10.94 -19.51
CA PHE A 230 10.76 9.47 -19.51
C PHE A 230 11.49 8.86 -20.71
N SER A 231 12.60 9.46 -21.13
CA SER A 231 13.39 8.99 -22.29
C SER A 231 14.04 7.63 -22.07
N ASN A 232 14.24 7.21 -20.81
CA ASN A 232 14.77 5.90 -20.47
C ASN A 232 13.71 4.90 -19.99
N ILE A 233 12.42 5.17 -20.26
CA ILE A 233 11.31 4.29 -19.86
C ILE A 233 11.31 3.01 -20.68
N GLU A 234 10.99 1.88 -20.05
CA GLU A 234 10.91 0.57 -20.70
C GLU A 234 9.46 0.10 -20.86
N GLN A 235 8.58 0.48 -19.93
CA GLN A 235 7.17 0.10 -19.95
C GLN A 235 6.30 1.29 -19.57
N VAL A 236 5.32 1.60 -20.42
CA VAL A 236 4.30 2.59 -20.14
C VAL A 236 2.93 1.92 -20.26
N LYS A 237 2.11 2.05 -19.21
CA LYS A 237 0.70 1.66 -19.25
C LYS A 237 -0.15 2.89 -19.04
N CYS A 238 -0.94 3.26 -20.04
CA CYS A 238 -1.78 4.45 -19.97
C CYS A 238 -3.05 4.28 -20.83
N SER A 239 -4.03 5.16 -20.62
CA SER A 239 -5.26 5.21 -21.42
C SER A 239 -5.25 6.46 -22.29
N ILE A 240 -5.12 6.29 -23.62
CA ILE A 240 -5.15 7.37 -24.59
C ILE A 240 -6.37 7.16 -25.49
N ASN A 241 -7.21 8.18 -25.63
CA ASN A 241 -8.42 8.13 -26.45
C ASN A 241 -8.33 8.95 -27.74
N GLN A 242 -7.16 9.52 -28.06
CA GLN A 242 -6.92 10.32 -29.26
C GLN A 242 -5.82 9.69 -30.14
N PRO A 243 -6.12 9.30 -31.40
CA PRO A 243 -5.18 8.62 -32.28
C PRO A 243 -3.87 9.39 -32.51
N GLU A 244 -3.92 10.72 -32.66
CA GLU A 244 -2.75 11.56 -32.93
C GLU A 244 -1.74 11.48 -31.76
N ARG A 245 -2.24 11.35 -30.54
CA ARG A 245 -1.43 11.24 -29.33
C ARG A 245 -0.82 9.85 -29.16
N ILE A 246 -1.53 8.81 -29.60
CA ILE A 246 -0.98 7.45 -29.66
C ILE A 246 0.19 7.44 -30.62
N LEU A 247 -0.01 7.96 -31.84
CA LEU A 247 1.04 8.05 -32.86
C LEU A 247 2.24 8.86 -32.36
N PHE A 248 2.01 9.98 -31.69
CA PHE A 248 3.08 10.80 -31.13
C PHE A 248 3.96 10.01 -30.14
N LEU A 249 3.36 9.27 -29.22
CA LEU A 249 4.10 8.50 -28.20
C LEU A 249 4.85 7.33 -28.83
N LEU A 250 4.23 6.60 -29.77
CA LEU A 250 4.86 5.47 -30.47
C LEU A 250 6.09 5.88 -31.30
N CYS A 251 6.13 7.13 -31.78
CA CYS A 251 7.25 7.64 -32.55
C CYS A 251 8.41 8.21 -31.69
N ARG A 252 8.23 8.37 -30.37
CA ARG A 252 9.16 9.13 -29.52
C ARG A 252 9.59 8.44 -28.21
N LEU A 253 8.91 7.37 -27.81
CA LEU A 253 9.30 6.48 -26.72
C LEU A 253 9.81 5.16 -27.32
#